data_AF-A0AAD8FQX0-F1
#
_entry.id   AF-A0AAD8FQX0-F1
#
_cell.length_a   1.000
_cell.length_b   1.000
_cell.length_c   1.000
_cell.angle_alpha   90.00
_cell.angle_beta   90.00
_cell.angle_gamma   90.00
#
_symmetry.space_group_name_H-M   'P 1'
#
loop_
_entity.id
_entity.type
_entity.pdbx_description
1 polymer ?
#
loop_
_entity_poly.entity_id
_entity_poly.type
_entity_poly.pdbx_seq_one_letter_code
_entity_poly.pdbx_strand_id
1 'polypeptide(L)'
;MRSVPELVADPAVEVQVNGTIEGCSAWRSTGLFVSPGKTAHVIVPSAATGAGWQVQTGCHSDDLSDKEELKRPPVMIRRFPINRERTAVSSLWGGLLYIVVPAGSQLGPVNITVQGAIRAPFFKAGQSSISEWQRTVRHHAAPWAELEADSIILTVPSDSIRHLDNPEPLLCLWNRITRGIAELAARPHPFPRPERIVADVQICAGWMHSGYPIMLHLDSVKEIAHLDFMTSNSIWGPIHEVRTQPAERSVGVPSSHH
;
A
#
# COMPACT_ATOMS: atom_id res chain seq x y z
N MET A 1 -31.96 5.89 5.11
CA MET A 1 -30.80 5.64 4.24
C MET A 1 -30.13 6.97 3.94
N ARG A 2 -28.93 7.22 4.48
CA ARG A 2 -28.13 8.37 4.00
C ARG A 2 -27.64 8.00 2.60
N SER A 3 -27.89 8.85 1.60
CA SER A 3 -27.36 8.67 0.26
C SER A 3 -25.84 8.63 0.33
N VAL A 4 -25.23 7.53 -0.10
CA VAL A 4 -23.77 7.50 -0.33
C VAL A 4 -23.53 8.42 -1.53
N PRO A 5 -22.71 9.48 -1.41
CA PRO A 5 -22.40 10.34 -2.54
C PRO A 5 -21.87 9.49 -3.69
N GLU A 6 -22.41 9.68 -4.91
CA GLU A 6 -21.89 8.97 -6.06
C GLU A 6 -20.47 9.47 -6.36
N LEU A 7 -19.48 8.59 -6.16
CA LEU A 7 -18.10 8.85 -6.49
C LEU A 7 -17.95 8.81 -8.02
N VAL A 8 -17.91 10.00 -8.63
CA VAL A 8 -17.71 10.16 -10.08
C VAL A 8 -16.28 9.74 -10.43
N ALA A 9 -16.12 8.90 -11.45
CA ALA A 9 -14.83 8.46 -11.92
C ALA A 9 -14.00 9.62 -12.50
N ASP A 10 -12.70 9.60 -12.26
CA ASP A 10 -11.79 10.54 -12.90
C ASP A 10 -11.58 10.20 -14.37
N PRO A 11 -11.09 11.16 -15.18
CA PRO A 11 -10.50 10.86 -16.48
C PRO A 11 -9.43 9.78 -16.38
N ALA A 12 -9.04 9.19 -17.51
CA ALA A 12 -7.95 8.22 -17.54
C ALA A 12 -6.70 8.78 -16.84
N VAL A 13 -6.20 8.05 -15.83
CA VAL A 13 -5.03 8.46 -15.05
C VAL A 13 -3.84 7.61 -15.44
N GLU A 14 -2.73 8.25 -15.79
CA GLU A 14 -1.46 7.58 -15.97
C GLU A 14 -0.70 7.49 -14.64
N VAL A 15 -0.16 6.30 -14.37
CA VAL A 15 0.61 5.98 -13.18
C VAL A 15 1.85 5.22 -13.62
N GLN A 16 3.02 5.69 -13.19
CA GLN A 16 4.26 4.94 -13.39
C GLN A 16 4.52 4.06 -12.17
N VAL A 17 4.73 2.76 -12.39
CA VAL A 17 5.10 1.81 -11.35
C VAL A 17 6.49 1.24 -11.60
N ASN A 18 7.27 1.05 -10.53
CA ASN A 18 8.53 0.34 -10.64
C ASN A 18 8.27 -1.17 -10.69
N GLY A 19 8.47 -1.74 -11.88
CA GLY A 19 8.36 -3.15 -12.20
C GLY A 19 9.58 -3.99 -11.85
N THR A 20 10.60 -3.40 -11.23
CA THR A 20 11.78 -4.11 -10.75
C THR A 20 11.64 -4.43 -9.26
N ILE A 21 11.94 -5.68 -8.89
CA ILE A 21 11.91 -6.18 -7.51
C ILE A 21 13.16 -6.99 -7.23
N GLU A 22 13.95 -6.54 -6.25
CA GLU A 22 15.04 -7.31 -5.66
C GLU A 22 14.49 -8.03 -4.41
N GLY A 23 14.05 -9.28 -4.59
CA GLY A 23 13.52 -10.14 -3.52
C GLY A 23 12.03 -10.49 -3.66
N CYS A 24 11.31 -10.52 -2.55
CA CYS A 24 9.91 -10.94 -2.48
C CYS A 24 8.97 -10.02 -3.28
N SER A 25 7.83 -10.57 -3.74
CA SER A 25 6.79 -9.80 -4.42
C SER A 25 6.34 -8.58 -3.59
N ALA A 26 5.94 -7.52 -4.29
CA ALA A 26 5.57 -6.26 -3.67
C ALA A 26 4.31 -5.65 -4.29
N TRP A 27 3.60 -4.87 -3.48
CA TRP A 27 2.49 -4.06 -3.95
C TRP A 27 3.01 -2.66 -4.28
N ARG A 28 2.77 -2.20 -5.50
CA ARG A 28 3.02 -0.82 -5.93
C ARG A 28 1.73 -0.02 -5.79
N SER A 29 1.77 1.02 -4.96
CA SER A 29 0.67 1.96 -4.77
C SER A 29 0.44 2.76 -6.05
N THR A 30 -0.83 2.97 -6.40
CA THR A 30 -1.20 3.75 -7.59
C THR A 30 -1.78 5.11 -7.25
N GLY A 31 -2.14 5.35 -5.98
CA GLY A 31 -2.89 6.52 -5.56
C GLY A 31 -4.34 6.54 -6.08
N LEU A 32 -4.86 5.38 -6.51
CA LEU A 32 -6.20 5.23 -7.08
C LEU A 32 -7.07 4.30 -6.23
N PHE A 33 -8.37 4.49 -6.34
CA PHE A 33 -9.40 3.70 -5.65
C PHE A 33 -10.50 3.31 -6.65
N VAL A 34 -10.89 2.03 -6.62
CA VAL A 34 -12.04 1.53 -7.38
C VAL A 34 -13.27 1.68 -6.51
N SER A 35 -14.27 2.42 -6.98
CA SER A 35 -15.53 2.62 -6.26
C SER A 35 -16.32 1.32 -6.12
N PRO A 36 -17.06 1.12 -5.00
CA PRO A 36 -17.90 -0.06 -4.80
C PRO A 36 -18.85 -0.31 -5.97
N GLY A 37 -18.86 -1.54 -6.49
CA GLY A 37 -19.74 -1.96 -7.59
C GLY A 37 -19.40 -1.35 -8.96
N LYS A 38 -18.37 -0.52 -9.07
CA LYS A 38 -17.90 0.03 -10.35
C LYS A 38 -16.74 -0.82 -10.90
N THR A 39 -16.50 -0.69 -12.20
CA THR A 39 -15.41 -1.37 -12.91
C THR A 39 -14.37 -0.36 -13.37
N ALA A 40 -13.11 -0.63 -13.04
CA ALA A 40 -11.97 0.06 -13.61
C ALA A 40 -11.31 -0.79 -14.71
N HIS A 41 -10.64 -0.13 -15.65
CA HIS A 41 -9.79 -0.78 -16.64
C HIS A 41 -8.35 -0.38 -16.42
N VAL A 42 -7.50 -1.37 -16.21
CA VAL A 42 -6.05 -1.20 -16.12
C VAL A 42 -5.44 -1.58 -17.46
N ILE A 43 -4.74 -0.64 -18.07
CA ILE A 43 -4.09 -0.78 -19.36
C ILE A 43 -2.59 -0.74 -19.13
N VAL A 44 -1.90 -1.79 -19.53
CA VAL A 44 -0.45 -1.96 -19.39
C VAL A 44 0.21 -2.13 -20.77
N PRO A 45 1.52 -1.85 -20.91
CA PRO A 45 2.25 -2.22 -22.11
C PRO A 45 2.34 -3.74 -22.26
N SER A 46 2.54 -4.20 -23.50
CA SER A 46 2.72 -5.62 -23.84
C SER A 46 3.81 -6.31 -23.02
N ALA A 47 4.89 -5.60 -22.65
CA ALA A 47 5.98 -6.13 -21.83
C ALA A 47 5.53 -6.61 -20.43
N ALA A 48 4.46 -6.04 -19.86
CA ALA A 48 3.92 -6.46 -18.56
C ALA A 48 2.86 -7.57 -18.69
N THR A 49 2.39 -7.85 -19.90
CA THR A 49 1.38 -8.86 -20.17
C THR A 49 1.98 -10.26 -20.05
N GLY A 50 1.39 -11.11 -19.21
CA GLY A 50 1.87 -12.48 -18.99
C GLY A 50 3.16 -12.56 -18.16
N ALA A 51 3.68 -11.43 -17.66
CA ALA A 51 4.87 -11.37 -16.81
C ALA A 51 4.60 -11.77 -15.34
N GLY A 52 3.45 -12.39 -15.05
CA GLY A 52 3.02 -12.76 -13.70
C GLY A 52 2.52 -11.59 -12.84
N TRP A 53 2.39 -10.38 -13.40
CA TRP A 53 1.85 -9.22 -12.70
C TRP A 53 0.35 -9.38 -12.44
N GLN A 54 -0.11 -8.79 -11.34
CA GLN A 54 -1.53 -8.79 -10.98
C GLN A 54 -1.99 -7.38 -10.61
N VAL A 55 -3.25 -7.07 -10.89
CA VAL A 55 -3.91 -5.93 -10.26
C VAL A 55 -4.58 -6.41 -8.99
N GLN A 56 -4.41 -5.68 -7.90
CA GLN A 56 -5.09 -5.94 -6.64
C GLN A 56 -6.02 -4.77 -6.28
N THR A 57 -7.22 -5.09 -5.79
CA THR A 57 -8.09 -4.13 -5.11
C THR A 57 -8.15 -4.44 -3.62
N GLY A 58 -8.09 -3.42 -2.78
CA GLY A 58 -8.15 -3.53 -1.32
C GLY A 58 -6.77 -3.71 -0.67
N CYS A 59 -6.67 -3.30 0.60
CA CYS A 59 -5.45 -3.32 1.40
C CYS A 59 -5.51 -4.32 2.58
N HIS A 60 -6.69 -4.64 3.09
CA HIS A 60 -6.85 -5.51 4.26
C HIS A 60 -6.64 -6.97 3.88
N SER A 61 -5.49 -7.54 4.26
CA SER A 61 -5.11 -8.91 3.90
C SER A 61 -5.77 -10.00 4.73
N ASP A 62 -6.32 -9.65 5.88
CA ASP A 62 -6.88 -10.62 6.79
C ASP A 62 -8.19 -11.21 6.26
N ASP A 63 -8.22 -12.54 6.25
CA ASP A 63 -9.43 -13.33 6.11
C ASP A 63 -10.08 -13.50 7.49
N LEU A 64 -11.30 -12.98 7.63
CA LEU A 64 -12.08 -13.07 8.86
C LEU A 64 -13.15 -14.16 8.82
N SER A 65 -13.13 -15.07 7.83
CA SER A 65 -14.17 -16.09 7.65
C SER A 65 -14.37 -17.00 8.87
N ASP A 66 -13.34 -17.16 9.70
CA ASP A 66 -13.38 -17.95 10.94
C ASP A 66 -13.83 -17.15 12.17
N LYS A 67 -14.24 -15.88 12.02
CA LYS A 67 -14.74 -15.04 13.12
C LYS A 67 -16.24 -15.22 13.30
N GLU A 68 -16.67 -15.32 14.56
CA GLU A 68 -18.09 -15.40 14.93
C GLU A 68 -18.84 -14.11 14.62
N GLU A 69 -18.21 -12.95 14.86
CA GLU A 69 -18.76 -11.64 14.57
C GLU A 69 -17.92 -10.92 13.52
N LEU A 70 -18.58 -10.32 12.53
CA LEU A 70 -17.94 -9.59 11.44
C LEU A 70 -18.31 -8.10 11.49
N LYS A 71 -17.30 -7.24 11.64
CA LYS A 71 -17.40 -5.77 11.55
C LYS A 71 -17.17 -5.23 10.14
N ARG A 72 -16.67 -6.08 9.23
CA ARG A 72 -16.50 -5.83 7.80
C ARG A 72 -16.64 -7.16 7.02
N PRO A 73 -16.80 -7.11 5.69
CA PRO A 73 -16.74 -8.33 4.88
C PRO A 73 -15.45 -9.12 5.15
N PRO A 74 -15.50 -10.47 5.14
CA PRO A 74 -14.42 -11.29 5.65
C PRO A 74 -13.15 -11.19 4.80
N VAL A 75 -13.31 -11.14 3.47
CA VAL A 75 -12.21 -11.01 2.51
C VAL A 75 -12.38 -9.72 1.71
N MET A 76 -11.41 -8.81 1.84
CA MET A 76 -11.44 -7.47 1.22
C MET A 76 -10.50 -7.34 0.01
N ILE A 77 -9.59 -8.29 -0.18
CA ILE A 77 -8.66 -8.29 -1.31
C ILE A 77 -9.20 -9.13 -2.47
N ARG A 78 -9.08 -8.57 -3.68
CA ARG A 78 -9.22 -9.32 -4.93
C ARG A 78 -8.02 -9.09 -5.83
N ARG A 79 -7.58 -10.14 -6.51
CA ARG A 79 -6.45 -10.10 -7.45
C ARG A 79 -6.89 -10.55 -8.85
N PHE A 80 -6.42 -9.84 -9.86
CA PHE A 80 -6.73 -10.07 -11.26
C PHE A 80 -5.41 -10.21 -12.04
N PRO A 81 -5.15 -11.33 -12.71
CA PRO A 81 -3.90 -11.50 -13.47
C PRO A 81 -3.89 -10.59 -14.71
N ILE A 82 -2.72 -10.00 -15.00
CA ILE A 82 -2.50 -9.16 -16.18
C ILE A 82 -2.03 -10.04 -17.34
N ASN A 83 -2.98 -10.78 -17.92
CA ASN A 83 -2.73 -11.71 -19.05
C ASN A 83 -3.01 -11.08 -20.43
N ARG A 84 -3.47 -9.84 -20.44
CA ARG A 84 -3.70 -9.03 -21.65
C ARG A 84 -3.49 -7.56 -21.30
N GLU A 85 -3.22 -6.74 -22.32
CA GLU A 85 -2.94 -5.31 -22.15
C GLU A 85 -4.03 -4.57 -21.40
N ARG A 86 -5.31 -4.91 -21.64
CA ARG A 86 -6.46 -4.31 -20.95
C ARG A 86 -7.14 -5.30 -20.00
N THR A 87 -7.01 -5.06 -18.70
CA THR A 87 -7.61 -5.87 -17.64
C THR A 87 -8.78 -5.12 -16.98
N ALA A 88 -9.96 -5.74 -16.93
CA ALA A 88 -11.10 -5.20 -16.20
C ALA A 88 -11.04 -5.64 -14.73
N VAL A 89 -11.27 -4.70 -13.82
CA VAL A 89 -11.09 -4.86 -12.38
C VAL A 89 -12.31 -4.30 -11.68
N SER A 90 -12.95 -5.09 -10.82
CA SER A 90 -14.13 -4.65 -10.06
C SER A 90 -14.13 -5.25 -8.66
N SER A 91 -14.69 -4.49 -7.72
CA SER A 91 -14.85 -4.90 -6.32
C SER A 91 -16.24 -4.53 -5.83
N LEU A 92 -16.91 -5.44 -5.14
CA LEU A 92 -18.21 -5.16 -4.50
C LEU A 92 -18.08 -4.06 -3.43
N TRP A 93 -16.96 -4.04 -2.72
CA TRP A 93 -16.70 -3.15 -1.59
C TRP A 93 -15.85 -1.94 -1.96
N GLY A 94 -15.39 -1.89 -3.21
CA GLY A 94 -14.34 -0.98 -3.64
C GLY A 94 -12.98 -1.36 -3.06
N GLY A 95 -12.01 -0.46 -3.18
CA GLY A 95 -10.69 -0.63 -2.58
C GLY A 95 -9.61 0.16 -3.29
N LEU A 96 -8.52 0.44 -2.57
CA LEU A 96 -7.30 0.97 -3.16
C LEU A 96 -6.78 0.02 -4.24
N LEU A 97 -6.31 0.58 -5.35
CA LEU A 97 -5.79 -0.15 -6.49
C LEU A 97 -4.27 -0.29 -6.38
N TYR A 98 -3.77 -1.50 -6.49
CA TYR A 98 -2.34 -1.81 -6.45
C TYR A 98 -1.93 -2.63 -7.67
N ILE A 99 -0.67 -2.50 -8.06
CA ILE A 99 -0.02 -3.43 -8.96
C ILE A 99 0.88 -4.36 -8.14
N VAL A 100 0.57 -5.65 -8.17
CA VAL A 100 1.38 -6.68 -7.53
C VAL A 100 2.44 -7.11 -8.54
N VAL A 101 3.69 -6.78 -8.22
CA VAL A 101 4.85 -7.14 -9.02
C VAL A 101 5.45 -8.42 -8.41
N PRO A 102 5.62 -9.49 -9.20
CA PRO A 102 6.16 -10.75 -8.70
C PRO A 102 7.65 -10.62 -8.37
N ALA A 103 8.12 -11.53 -7.50
CA ALA A 103 9.53 -11.65 -7.17
C ALA A 103 10.38 -11.87 -8.44
N GLY A 104 11.54 -11.22 -8.52
CA GLY A 104 12.45 -11.34 -9.66
C GLY A 104 12.03 -10.63 -10.94
N SER A 105 10.94 -9.85 -10.93
CA SER A 105 10.57 -9.00 -12.07
C SER A 105 11.65 -7.94 -12.32
N GLN A 106 12.00 -7.71 -13.60
CA GLN A 106 13.05 -6.77 -14.04
C GLN A 106 12.56 -5.81 -15.14
N LEU A 107 11.26 -5.51 -15.18
CA LEU A 107 10.67 -4.71 -16.26
C LEU A 107 10.97 -3.20 -16.17
N GLY A 108 11.69 -2.74 -15.14
CA GLY A 108 11.98 -1.32 -14.97
C GLY A 108 10.74 -0.47 -14.70
N PRO A 109 10.78 0.85 -14.95
CA PRO A 109 9.61 1.73 -14.89
C PRO A 109 8.58 1.34 -15.96
N VAL A 110 7.33 1.12 -15.54
CA VAL A 110 6.21 0.75 -16.41
C VAL A 110 5.10 1.78 -16.25
N ASN A 111 4.71 2.42 -17.35
CA ASN A 111 3.57 3.34 -17.37
C ASN A 111 2.27 2.54 -17.55
N ILE A 112 1.30 2.81 -16.68
CA ILE A 112 0.00 2.14 -16.63
C ILE A 112 -1.08 3.21 -16.73
N THR A 113 -2.08 2.98 -17.56
CA THR A 113 -3.25 3.85 -17.65
C THR A 113 -4.42 3.17 -16.94
N VAL A 114 -5.09 3.89 -16.05
CA VAL A 114 -6.26 3.41 -15.33
C VAL A 114 -7.47 4.27 -15.67
N GLN A 115 -8.56 3.63 -16.08
CA GLN A 115 -9.85 4.26 -16.40
C GLN A 115 -10.92 3.78 -15.41
N GLY A 116 -11.85 4.66 -15.03
CA GLY A 116 -12.98 4.26 -14.16
C GLY A 116 -12.65 4.15 -12.67
N ALA A 117 -11.48 4.67 -12.25
CA ALA A 117 -11.09 4.80 -10.86
C ALA A 117 -11.20 6.27 -10.41
N ILE A 118 -11.15 6.50 -9.09
CA ILE A 118 -11.00 7.84 -8.51
C ILE A 118 -9.63 7.96 -7.86
N ARG A 119 -9.13 9.18 -7.71
CA ARG A 119 -7.94 9.46 -6.90
C ARG A 119 -8.21 9.22 -5.42
N ALA A 120 -7.20 8.68 -4.74
CA ALA A 120 -7.15 8.58 -3.29
C ALA A 120 -6.15 9.60 -2.72
N PRO A 121 -6.30 10.02 -1.45
CA PRO A 121 -5.25 10.80 -0.80
C PRO A 121 -3.96 9.97 -0.74
N PHE A 122 -2.97 10.37 -1.52
CA PHE A 122 -1.68 9.69 -1.58
C PHE A 122 -0.56 10.72 -1.54
N PHE A 123 0.33 10.58 -0.56
CA PHE A 123 1.49 11.45 -0.41
C PHE A 123 2.75 10.61 -0.33
N LYS A 124 3.76 10.97 -1.13
CA LYS A 124 5.07 10.34 -1.13
C LYS A 124 6.14 11.36 -0.77
N ALA A 125 6.90 11.09 0.29
CA ALA A 125 7.95 11.98 0.79
C ALA A 125 8.97 12.32 -0.31
N GLY A 126 9.34 13.59 -0.42
CA GLY A 126 10.29 14.08 -1.43
C GLY A 126 9.81 14.04 -2.90
N GLN A 127 8.61 13.54 -3.18
CA GLN A 127 8.04 13.49 -4.54
C GLN A 127 6.73 14.26 -4.66
N SER A 128 5.86 14.19 -3.65
CA SER A 128 4.58 14.91 -3.64
C SER A 128 4.75 16.38 -3.26
N SER A 129 3.96 17.25 -3.89
CA SER A 129 3.90 18.67 -3.54
C SER A 129 3.08 18.90 -2.28
N ILE A 130 3.64 19.60 -1.29
CA ILE A 130 2.93 20.01 -0.07
C ILE A 130 1.76 20.95 -0.40
N SER A 131 1.94 21.88 -1.34
CA SER A 131 0.88 22.84 -1.70
C SER A 131 -0.29 22.15 -2.41
N GLU A 132 0.00 21.16 -3.25
CA GLU A 132 -1.03 20.35 -3.90
C GLU A 132 -1.72 19.41 -2.90
N TRP A 133 -0.95 18.85 -1.96
CA TRP A 133 -1.49 18.06 -0.86
C TRP A 133 -2.55 18.83 -0.06
N GLN A 134 -2.21 20.05 0.37
CA GLN A 134 -3.08 20.92 1.15
C GLN A 134 -4.33 21.35 0.40
N ARG A 135 -4.18 21.70 -0.89
CA ARG A 135 -5.26 22.28 -1.71
C ARG A 135 -6.21 21.21 -2.24
N THR A 136 -5.70 20.05 -2.63
CA THR A 136 -6.48 19.05 -3.39
C THR A 136 -6.32 17.62 -2.91
N VAL A 137 -5.09 17.10 -2.80
CA VAL A 137 -4.90 15.64 -2.70
C VAL A 137 -5.48 15.06 -1.42
N ARG A 138 -5.28 15.73 -0.27
CA ARG A 138 -5.84 15.27 1.01
C ARG A 138 -7.37 15.23 1.04
N HIS A 139 -8.02 15.98 0.16
CA HIS A 139 -9.46 16.11 0.07
C HIS A 139 -10.11 15.16 -0.93
N HIS A 140 -9.34 14.28 -1.58
CA HIS A 140 -9.90 13.24 -2.43
C HIS A 140 -10.88 12.34 -1.65
N ALA A 141 -11.94 11.91 -2.34
CA ALA A 141 -13.11 11.30 -1.71
C ALA A 141 -12.95 9.82 -1.36
N ALA A 142 -11.85 9.17 -1.78
CA ALA A 142 -11.58 7.78 -1.42
C ALA A 142 -11.54 7.62 0.11
N PRO A 143 -12.07 6.51 0.66
CA PRO A 143 -12.14 6.30 2.12
C PRO A 143 -10.80 5.96 2.77
N TRP A 144 -9.80 5.57 1.98
CA TRP A 144 -8.47 5.18 2.44
C TRP A 144 -7.41 6.08 1.81
N ALA A 145 -6.40 6.41 2.61
CA ALA A 145 -5.26 7.21 2.23
C ALA A 145 -3.96 6.41 2.38
N GLU A 146 -2.95 6.78 1.60
CA GLU A 146 -1.59 6.24 1.73
C GLU A 146 -0.57 7.37 1.95
N LEU A 147 0.32 7.20 2.93
CA LEU A 147 1.49 8.06 3.14
C LEU A 147 2.75 7.20 3.02
N GLU A 148 3.58 7.48 2.03
CA GLU A 148 4.76 6.69 1.65
C GLU A 148 6.05 7.40 2.02
N ALA A 149 6.83 6.75 2.90
CA ALA A 149 8.22 7.05 3.18
C ALA A 149 9.13 6.01 2.47
N ASP A 150 10.45 6.10 2.64
CA ASP A 150 11.40 5.34 1.82
C ASP A 150 11.28 3.82 2.04
N SER A 151 11.00 3.41 3.29
CA SER A 151 10.98 2.02 3.73
C SER A 151 9.66 1.59 4.36
N ILE A 152 8.67 2.49 4.42
CA ILE A 152 7.37 2.19 5.01
C ILE A 152 6.24 2.97 4.34
N ILE A 153 5.10 2.33 4.16
CA ILE A 153 3.86 2.92 3.65
C ILE A 153 2.77 2.74 4.71
N LEU A 154 2.11 3.83 5.07
CA LEU A 154 1.00 3.85 6.02
C LEU A 154 -0.31 3.92 5.24
N THR A 155 -1.21 2.97 5.47
CA THR A 155 -2.57 2.98 4.93
C THR A 155 -3.57 3.18 6.06
N VAL A 156 -4.26 4.32 6.05
CA VAL A 156 -5.16 4.76 7.13
C VAL A 156 -6.47 5.30 6.54
N PRO A 157 -7.56 5.42 7.33
CA PRO A 157 -8.75 6.10 6.86
C PRO A 157 -8.42 7.54 6.44
N SER A 158 -8.94 7.98 5.30
CA SER A 158 -8.69 9.34 4.79
C SER A 158 -9.10 10.42 5.78
N ASP A 159 -10.18 10.21 6.53
CA ASP A 159 -10.66 11.15 7.56
C ASP A 159 -9.63 11.37 8.67
N SER A 160 -8.81 10.36 8.96
CA SER A 160 -7.75 10.45 9.98
C SER A 160 -6.56 11.32 9.56
N ILE A 161 -6.41 11.65 8.27
CA ILE A 161 -5.26 12.43 7.77
C ILE A 161 -5.65 13.70 7.01
N ARG A 162 -6.94 13.96 6.81
CA ARG A 162 -7.41 15.18 6.10
C ARG A 162 -6.96 16.48 6.76
N HIS A 163 -6.75 16.46 8.07
CA HIS A 163 -6.27 17.60 8.85
C HIS A 163 -4.74 17.73 8.86
N LEU A 164 -4.00 16.76 8.33
CA LEU A 164 -2.54 16.78 8.26
C LEU A 164 -2.09 17.72 7.13
N ASP A 165 -1.74 18.97 7.46
CA ASP A 165 -1.32 19.97 6.47
C ASP A 165 0.02 19.64 5.80
N ASN A 166 0.94 19.02 6.54
CA ASN A 166 2.25 18.65 6.02
C ASN A 166 2.64 17.24 6.51
N PRO A 167 2.60 16.21 5.63
CA PRO A 167 3.01 14.86 5.99
C PRO A 167 4.52 14.67 6.12
N GLU A 168 5.36 15.60 5.63
CA GLU A 168 6.81 15.37 5.58
C GLU A 168 7.46 15.14 6.95
N PRO A 169 7.18 15.92 8.02
CA PRO A 169 7.79 15.67 9.32
C PRO A 169 7.47 14.28 9.90
N LEU A 170 6.24 13.80 9.66
CA LEU A 170 5.80 12.46 10.04
C LEU A 170 6.59 11.39 9.26
N LEU A 171 6.71 11.53 7.94
CA LEU A 171 7.40 10.56 7.10
C LEU A 171 8.92 10.59 7.32
N CYS A 172 9.49 11.76 7.63
CA CYS A 172 10.87 11.90 8.08
C CYS A 172 11.13 11.16 9.40
N LEU A 173 10.18 11.20 10.36
CA LEU A 173 10.29 10.40 11.58
C LEU A 173 10.29 8.90 11.26
N TRP A 174 9.41 8.45 10.37
CA TRP A 174 9.37 7.06 9.93
C TRP A 174 10.64 6.60 9.19
N ASN A 175 11.23 7.46 8.36
CA ASN A 175 12.54 7.21 7.74
C ASN A 175 13.63 7.04 8.80
N ARG A 176 13.63 7.84 9.87
CA ARG A 176 14.57 7.69 10.99
C ARG A 176 14.34 6.39 11.76
N ILE A 177 13.09 6.03 12.04
CA ILE A 177 12.73 4.79 12.74
C ILE A 177 13.20 3.57 11.93
N THR A 178 12.83 3.49 10.66
CA THR A 178 13.20 2.36 9.78
C THR A 178 14.70 2.27 9.55
N ARG A 179 15.42 3.41 9.51
CA ARG A 179 16.88 3.43 9.51
C ARG A 179 17.46 2.82 10.78
N GLY A 180 16.98 3.22 11.96
CA GLY A 180 17.42 2.65 13.23
C GLY A 180 17.18 1.14 13.31
N ILE A 181 16.04 0.66 12.81
CA ILE A 181 15.74 -0.78 12.69
C ILE A 181 16.75 -1.47 11.75
N ALA A 182 17.06 -0.89 10.59
CA ALA A 182 18.02 -1.43 9.65
C ALA A 182 19.43 -1.54 10.26
N GLU A 183 19.87 -0.48 10.94
CA GLU A 183 21.17 -0.40 11.61
C GLU A 183 21.31 -1.47 12.70
N LEU A 184 20.30 -1.60 13.58
CA LEU A 184 20.27 -2.63 14.62
C LEU A 184 20.26 -4.06 14.03
N ALA A 185 19.63 -4.24 12.86
CA ALA A 185 19.59 -5.52 12.17
C ALA A 185 20.82 -5.79 11.28
N ALA A 186 21.77 -4.84 11.19
CA ALA A 186 22.89 -4.86 10.24
C ALA A 186 22.44 -5.11 8.79
N ARG A 187 21.39 -4.40 8.36
CA ARG A 187 20.77 -4.51 7.03
C ARG A 187 20.87 -3.18 6.25
N PRO A 188 20.79 -3.22 4.91
CA PRO A 188 20.77 -2.02 4.11
C PRO A 188 19.50 -1.18 4.37
N HIS A 189 19.66 0.14 4.23
CA HIS A 189 18.59 1.11 4.23
C HIS A 189 18.75 2.03 3.00
N PRO A 190 17.66 2.37 2.27
CA PRO A 190 16.28 1.94 2.50
C PRO A 190 16.05 0.44 2.29
N PHE A 191 14.94 -0.10 2.80
CA PHE A 191 14.58 -1.50 2.60
C PHE A 191 14.39 -1.79 1.10
N PRO A 192 14.80 -2.98 0.59
CA PRO A 192 14.58 -3.34 -0.81
C PRO A 192 13.10 -3.30 -1.23
N ARG A 193 12.22 -3.56 -0.27
CA ARG A 193 10.78 -3.43 -0.37
C ARG A 193 10.26 -2.63 0.83
N PRO A 194 9.56 -1.51 0.62
CA PRO A 194 8.90 -0.81 1.72
C PRO A 194 7.91 -1.74 2.43
N GLU A 195 7.96 -1.79 3.75
CA GLU A 195 6.94 -2.46 4.56
C GLU A 195 5.63 -1.64 4.54
N ARG A 196 4.51 -2.28 4.85
CA ARG A 196 3.19 -1.65 4.81
C ARG A 196 2.51 -1.81 6.16
N ILE A 197 1.97 -0.73 6.73
CA ILE A 197 1.07 -0.81 7.88
C ILE A 197 -0.33 -0.42 7.41
N VAL A 198 -1.29 -1.32 7.57
CA VAL A 198 -2.69 -1.12 7.18
C VAL A 198 -3.56 -1.11 8.43
N ALA A 199 -4.26 -0.01 8.64
CA ALA A 199 -5.24 0.09 9.71
C ALA A 199 -6.56 -0.62 9.32
N ASP A 200 -7.15 -1.37 10.24
CA ASP A 200 -8.39 -2.13 10.02
C ASP A 200 -9.32 -2.05 11.24
N VAL A 201 -10.63 -2.04 10.98
CA VAL A 201 -11.66 -2.08 12.04
C VAL A 201 -11.72 -3.45 12.73
N GLN A 202 -11.22 -4.49 12.05
CA GLN A 202 -11.15 -5.84 12.58
C GLN A 202 -10.01 -6.62 11.92
N ILE A 203 -9.09 -7.10 12.75
CA ILE A 203 -7.97 -7.95 12.33
C ILE A 203 -8.18 -9.39 12.79
N CYS A 204 -7.46 -10.33 12.18
CA CYS A 204 -7.59 -11.75 12.43
C CYS A 204 -7.03 -12.15 13.80
N ALA A 205 -6.05 -11.42 14.34
CA ALA A 205 -5.41 -11.74 15.61
C ALA A 205 -4.95 -10.50 16.38
N GLY A 206 -5.21 -10.49 17.70
CA GLY A 206 -4.68 -9.49 18.62
C GLY A 206 -5.14 -8.06 18.34
N TRP A 207 -4.26 -7.10 18.63
CA TRP A 207 -4.46 -5.66 18.39
C TRP A 207 -3.63 -5.15 17.20
N MET A 208 -2.61 -5.93 16.82
CA MET A 208 -1.74 -5.71 15.68
C MET A 208 -0.96 -7.00 15.42
N HIS A 209 -0.60 -7.28 14.17
CA HIS A 209 0.30 -8.38 13.84
C HIS A 209 1.13 -8.12 12.58
N SER A 210 2.31 -8.73 12.57
CA SER A 210 3.20 -8.75 11.42
C SER A 210 2.59 -9.42 10.18
N GLY A 211 3.10 -9.03 9.03
CA GLY A 211 2.73 -9.57 7.73
C GLY A 211 3.21 -8.64 6.63
N TYR A 212 2.78 -8.89 5.40
CA TYR A 212 2.85 -7.90 4.33
C TYR A 212 1.45 -7.76 3.72
N PRO A 213 0.64 -6.82 4.23
CA PRO A 213 0.94 -5.77 5.21
C PRO A 213 1.02 -6.24 6.68
N ILE A 214 1.62 -5.40 7.53
CA ILE A 214 1.39 -5.37 8.98
C ILE A 214 -0.02 -4.82 9.19
N MET A 215 -0.85 -5.53 9.96
CA MET A 215 -2.23 -5.13 10.22
C MET A 215 -2.31 -4.53 11.63
N LEU A 216 -3.00 -3.40 11.76
CA LEU A 216 -3.13 -2.62 12.99
C LEU A 216 -4.60 -2.24 13.21
N HIS A 217 -5.08 -2.31 14.45
CA HIS A 217 -6.45 -1.87 14.76
C HIS A 217 -6.62 -0.35 14.59
N LEU A 218 -7.78 0.11 14.10
CA LEU A 218 -8.06 1.54 13.85
C LEU A 218 -7.77 2.46 15.04
N ASP A 219 -7.98 1.99 16.26
CA ASP A 219 -7.74 2.77 17.48
C ASP A 219 -6.27 3.15 17.67
N SER A 220 -5.36 2.43 17.02
CA SER A 220 -3.91 2.66 17.05
C SER A 220 -3.40 3.51 15.88
N VAL A 221 -4.29 4.08 15.04
CA VAL A 221 -3.87 4.95 13.91
C VAL A 221 -3.00 6.12 14.39
N LYS A 222 -3.28 6.68 15.56
CA LYS A 222 -2.46 7.75 16.16
C LYS A 222 -1.01 7.34 16.43
N GLU A 223 -0.76 6.05 16.66
CA GLU A 223 0.59 5.52 16.91
C GLU A 223 1.44 5.48 15.64
N ILE A 224 0.81 5.61 14.46
CA ILE A 224 1.52 5.59 13.17
C ILE A 224 1.39 6.86 12.36
N ALA A 225 0.33 7.65 12.56
CA ALA A 225 0.00 8.78 11.68
C ALA A 225 -0.05 10.14 12.40
N HIS A 226 0.09 10.20 13.72
CA HIS A 226 0.00 11.46 14.48
C HIS A 226 1.36 11.80 15.09
N LEU A 227 2.07 12.76 14.50
CA LEU A 227 3.44 13.11 14.88
C LEU A 227 3.58 13.45 16.38
N ASP A 228 2.73 14.33 16.90
CA ASP A 228 2.78 14.76 18.31
C ASP A 228 2.58 13.59 19.28
N PHE A 229 1.71 12.64 18.91
CA PHE A 229 1.48 11.44 19.69
C PHE A 229 2.72 10.55 19.67
N MET A 230 3.29 10.31 18.48
CA MET A 230 4.47 9.46 18.29
C MET A 230 5.72 10.02 18.99
N THR A 231 5.88 11.34 19.08
CA THR A 231 7.03 11.95 19.77
C THR A 231 6.87 12.03 21.28
N SER A 232 5.63 11.91 21.79
CA SER A 232 5.32 12.09 23.21
C SER A 232 4.98 10.76 23.92
N ASN A 233 4.80 9.68 23.18
CA ASN A 233 4.36 8.38 23.71
C ASN A 233 5.21 7.24 23.18
N SER A 234 5.19 6.11 23.89
CA SER A 234 5.76 4.87 23.37
C SER A 234 4.93 4.37 22.19
N ILE A 235 5.61 4.10 21.07
CA ILE A 235 5.05 3.49 19.86
C ILE A 235 5.69 2.11 19.61
N TRP A 236 5.99 1.39 20.69
CA TRP A 236 6.64 0.08 20.63
C TRP A 236 5.87 -0.91 19.74
N GLY A 237 4.54 -0.91 19.80
CA GLY A 237 3.71 -1.83 19.04
C GLY A 237 4.01 -1.80 17.54
N PRO A 238 3.76 -0.68 16.83
CA PRO A 238 4.01 -0.61 15.40
C PRO A 238 5.46 -0.89 15.02
N ILE A 239 6.42 -0.45 15.83
CA ILE A 239 7.84 -0.68 15.60
C ILE A 239 8.20 -2.16 15.72
N HIS A 240 7.64 -2.87 16.71
CA HIS A 240 7.93 -4.29 16.96
C HIS A 240 7.53 -5.20 15.79
N GLU A 241 6.47 -4.83 15.06
CA GLU A 241 5.98 -5.61 13.92
C GLU A 241 6.76 -5.34 12.62
N VAL A 242 7.50 -4.23 12.53
CA VAL A 242 8.32 -3.92 11.37
C VAL A 242 9.52 -4.86 11.33
N ARG A 243 9.57 -5.69 10.30
CA ARG A 243 10.68 -6.62 10.05
C ARG A 243 11.50 -6.16 8.85
N THR A 244 12.81 -6.33 8.95
CA THR A 244 13.69 -6.23 7.78
C THR A 244 13.61 -7.55 7.01
N GLN A 245 13.29 -7.48 5.71
CA GLN A 245 13.32 -8.66 4.85
C GLN A 245 14.77 -9.17 4.74
N PRO A 246 15.00 -10.49 4.71
CA PRO A 246 16.33 -11.01 4.44
C PRO A 246 16.76 -10.59 3.03
N ALA A 247 17.98 -10.06 2.89
CA ALA A 247 18.64 -10.06 1.59
C ALA A 247 18.78 -11.53 1.17
N GLU A 248 18.22 -11.92 0.02
CA GLU A 248 18.39 -13.28 -0.49
C GLU A 248 19.89 -13.60 -0.55
N ARG A 249 20.28 -14.71 0.09
CA ARG A 249 21.57 -15.33 -0.22
C ARG A 249 21.46 -15.79 -1.67
N SER A 250 22.35 -15.34 -2.53
CA SER A 250 22.59 -15.97 -3.82
C SER A 250 22.79 -17.47 -3.57
N VAL A 251 21.77 -18.27 -3.92
CA VAL A 251 21.91 -19.72 -3.92
C VAL A 251 22.85 -20.00 -5.09
N GLY A 252 24.13 -20.21 -4.76
CA GLY A 252 25.14 -20.60 -5.72
C GLY A 252 24.66 -21.84 -6.46
N VAL A 253 24.64 -21.75 -7.79
CA VAL A 253 24.50 -22.90 -8.68
C VAL A 253 25.59 -23.91 -8.28
N PRO A 254 25.26 -25.17 -7.96
CA PRO A 254 26.28 -26.18 -7.75
C PRO A 254 27.04 -26.35 -9.07
N SER A 255 28.32 -26.02 -9.07
CA SER A 255 29.22 -26.36 -10.17
C SER A 255 29.23 -27.87 -10.35
N SER A 256 28.66 -28.37 -11.44
CA SER A 256 28.87 -29.74 -11.88
C SER A 256 30.32 -29.87 -12.36
N HIS A 257 31.19 -30.39 -11.51
CA HIS A 257 32.50 -30.90 -11.89
C HIS A 257 32.56 -32.41 -11.71
N HIS A 258 32.77 -33.06 -12.86
CA HIS A 258 33.31 -34.40 -13.13
C HIS A 258 32.51 -35.63 -12.72
#